data_AF-A0A6A3JPU7-F1
#
_entry.id   AF-A0A6A3JPU7-F1
#
_cell.length_a   1.000
_cell.length_b   1.000
_cell.length_c   1.000
_cell.angle_alpha   90.00
_cell.angle_beta   90.00
_cell.angle_gamma   90.00
#
_symmetry.space_group_name_H-M   'P 1'
#
loop_
_entity.id
_entity.type
_entity.pdbx_description
1 polymer ?
#
loop_
_entity_poly.entity_id
_entity_poly.type
_entity_poly.pdbx_seq_one_letter_code
_entity_poly.pdbx_strand_id
1 'polypeptide(L)'
;MADDAAQRLQQVVPLCDRVRCTDWMELDQALRGSKVIYGRTVDFVPALFRSSDRRVNMNKAHDWWKKREETAASLEDPPQIKFATSRQRIHHQLVVQTLRGKRTKLGEH
;
A
#
# COMPACT_ATOMS: atom_id res chain seq x y z
N MET A 1 -3.71 -29.50 -21.92
CA MET A 1 -3.53 -29.21 -20.49
C MET A 1 -2.65 -27.97 -20.42
N ALA A 2 -3.26 -26.79 -20.40
CA ALA A 2 -2.52 -25.53 -20.36
C ALA A 2 -1.92 -25.40 -18.95
N ASP A 3 -0.59 -25.33 -18.90
CA ASP A 3 0.18 -25.05 -17.70
C ASP A 3 -0.17 -23.62 -17.27
N ASP A 4 -1.17 -23.50 -16.41
CA ASP A 4 -1.59 -22.26 -15.76
C ASP A 4 -0.55 -21.93 -14.68
N ALA A 5 0.69 -21.71 -15.12
CA ALA A 5 1.72 -21.04 -14.36
C ALA A 5 1.31 -19.57 -14.24
N ALA A 6 0.23 -19.34 -13.48
CA ALA A 6 -0.06 -18.05 -12.90
C ALA A 6 1.18 -17.67 -12.11
N GLN A 7 2.04 -16.85 -12.71
CA GLN A 7 3.07 -16.11 -12.01
C GLN A 7 2.39 -15.52 -10.78
N ARG A 8 2.62 -16.14 -9.62
CA ARG A 8 2.07 -15.71 -8.34
C ARG A 8 2.70 -14.36 -8.07
N LEU A 9 2.09 -13.31 -8.61
CA LEU A 9 2.50 -11.93 -8.40
C LEU A 9 2.63 -11.78 -6.90
N GLN A 10 3.85 -11.59 -6.42
CA GLN A 10 4.10 -11.33 -5.02
C GLN A 10 3.39 -10.02 -4.71
N GLN A 11 2.19 -10.12 -4.14
CA GLN A 11 1.36 -8.96 -3.89
C GLN A 11 2.02 -8.16 -2.77
N VAL A 12 2.55 -7.01 -3.15
CA VAL A 12 3.11 -6.03 -2.23
C VAL A 12 1.94 -5.25 -1.63
N VAL A 13 1.76 -5.33 -0.31
CA VAL A 13 0.79 -4.48 0.40
C VAL A 13 1.30 -3.04 0.33
N PRO A 14 0.50 -2.06 -0.12
CA PRO A 14 0.91 -0.65 -0.19
C PRO A 14 1.39 -0.11 1.18
N LEU A 15 2.32 0.85 1.17
CA LEU A 15 2.85 1.43 2.42
C LEU A 15 1.74 2.09 3.27
N CYS A 16 0.79 2.79 2.64
CA CYS A 16 -0.34 3.41 3.34
C CYS A 16 -1.18 2.39 4.12
N ASP A 17 -1.44 1.20 3.55
CA ASP A 17 -2.18 0.15 4.25
C ASP A 17 -1.37 -0.44 5.41
N ARG A 18 -0.04 -0.52 5.28
CA ARG A 18 0.83 -0.95 6.37
C ARG A 18 0.84 0.06 7.52
N VAL A 19 0.95 1.35 7.23
CA VAL A 19 0.90 2.43 8.24
C VAL A 19 -0.44 2.40 8.98
N ARG A 20 -1.55 2.33 8.26
CA ARG A 20 -2.88 2.18 8.86
C ARG A 20 -3.00 0.94 9.75
N CYS A 21 -2.40 -0.16 9.33
CA CYS A 21 -2.38 -1.39 10.09
C CYS A 21 -1.57 -1.25 11.39
N THR A 22 -0.43 -0.55 11.36
CA THR A 22 0.38 -0.29 12.56
C THR A 22 -0.26 0.75 13.48
N ASP A 23 -0.92 1.78 12.95
CA ASP A 23 -1.68 2.74 13.76
C ASP A 23 -2.80 2.03 14.53
N TRP A 24 -3.52 1.12 13.85
CA TRP A 24 -4.54 0.30 14.51
C TRP A 24 -3.95 -0.59 15.61
N MET A 25 -2.78 -1.21 15.38
CA MET A 25 -2.10 -2.02 16.40
C MET A 25 -1.72 -1.20 17.63
N GLU A 26 -1.33 0.07 17.45
CA GLU A 26 -0.96 0.96 18.54
C GLU A 26 -2.19 1.30 19.41
N LEU A 27 -3.31 1.62 18.77
CA LEU A 27 -4.58 1.84 19.45
C LEU A 27 -5.08 0.57 20.17
N ASP A 28 -4.99 -0.60 19.53
CA ASP A 28 -5.38 -1.87 20.14
C ASP A 28 -4.48 -2.24 21.33
N GLN A 29 -3.18 -1.99 21.23
CA GLN A 29 -2.23 -2.16 22.33
C GLN A 29 -2.56 -1.25 23.51
N ALA A 30 -2.89 0.01 23.26
CA ALA A 30 -3.28 0.95 24.32
C ALA A 30 -4.59 0.53 25.00
N LEU A 31 -5.54 -0.02 24.25
CA LEU A 31 -6.86 -0.41 24.77
C LEU A 31 -6.87 -1.77 25.48
N ARG A 32 -6.15 -2.75 24.95
CA ARG A 32 -6.25 -4.17 25.35
C ARG A 32 -4.94 -4.77 25.85
N GLY A 33 -3.86 -3.98 25.84
CA GLY A 33 -2.51 -4.42 26.15
C GLY A 33 -1.85 -5.21 25.01
N SER A 34 -0.56 -5.49 25.20
CA SER A 34 0.32 -6.10 24.18
C SER A 34 0.08 -7.58 23.91
N LYS A 35 -0.71 -8.26 24.75
CA LYS A 35 -0.95 -9.70 24.60
C LYS A 35 -1.71 -9.96 23.30
N VAL A 36 -1.19 -10.86 22.47
CA VAL A 36 -1.79 -11.37 21.21
C VAL A 36 -2.16 -10.30 20.16
N ILE A 37 -1.54 -9.12 20.19
CA ILE A 37 -1.83 -8.02 19.25
C ILE A 37 -1.75 -8.45 17.77
N TYR A 38 -0.75 -9.25 17.39
CA TYR A 38 -0.56 -9.69 16.01
C TYR A 38 -1.67 -10.64 15.56
N GLY A 39 -2.14 -11.51 16.47
CA GLY A 39 -3.28 -12.38 16.20
C GLY A 39 -4.54 -11.56 15.96
N ARG A 40 -4.84 -10.62 16.88
CA ARG A 40 -6.00 -9.72 16.74
C ARG A 40 -5.95 -8.90 15.46
N THR A 41 -4.76 -8.45 15.06
CA THR A 41 -4.60 -7.69 13.81
C THR A 41 -4.93 -8.54 12.58
N VAL A 42 -4.40 -9.77 12.54
CA VAL A 42 -4.68 -10.70 11.44
C VAL A 42 -6.17 -11.03 11.37
N ASP A 43 -6.82 -11.17 12.52
CA ASP A 43 -8.26 -11.46 12.61
C ASP A 43 -9.12 -10.22 12.25
N PHE A 44 -8.63 -9.00 12.51
CA PHE A 44 -9.34 -7.75 12.24
C PHE A 44 -9.25 -7.30 10.77
N VAL A 45 -8.09 -7.45 10.12
CA VAL A 45 -7.85 -7.07 8.71
C VAL A 45 -7.33 -8.24 7.86
N PRO A 46 -8.11 -9.35 7.75
CA PRO A 46 -7.66 -10.54 7.04
C PRO A 46 -7.35 -10.28 5.56
N ALA A 47 -7.95 -9.26 4.94
CA ALA A 47 -7.71 -8.90 3.54
C ALA A 47 -6.24 -8.56 3.23
N LEU A 48 -5.48 -8.07 4.22
CA LEU A 48 -4.04 -7.75 4.10
C LEU A 48 -3.13 -8.97 4.29
N PHE A 49 -3.69 -10.08 4.77
CA PHE A 49 -3.03 -11.30 5.21
C PHE A 49 -3.56 -12.52 4.43
N ARG A 50 -3.01 -12.73 3.24
CA ARG A 50 -3.50 -13.77 2.30
C ARG A 50 -2.79 -15.11 2.39
N SER A 51 -1.88 -15.32 3.36
CA SER A 51 -1.29 -16.64 3.57
C SER A 51 -2.30 -17.55 4.27
N SER A 52 -2.40 -18.81 3.83
CA SER A 52 -3.17 -19.84 4.53
C SER A 52 -2.58 -20.17 5.90
N ASP A 53 -1.27 -19.95 6.08
CA ASP A 53 -0.56 -20.18 7.32
C ASP A 53 -0.71 -18.99 8.27
N ARG A 54 -1.55 -19.14 9.31
CA ARG A 54 -1.78 -18.07 10.30
C ARG A 54 -0.49 -17.57 10.95
N ARG A 55 0.50 -18.45 11.17
CA ARG A 55 1.80 -18.08 11.73
C ARG A 55 2.58 -17.13 10.81
N VAL A 56 2.51 -17.32 9.50
CA VAL A 56 3.15 -16.43 8.52
C VAL A 56 2.51 -15.05 8.55
N ASN A 57 1.17 -15.00 8.65
CA ASN A 57 0.44 -13.74 8.77
C ASN A 57 0.81 -12.97 10.06
N MET A 58 0.90 -13.66 11.20
CA MET A 58 1.32 -13.03 12.46
C MET A 58 2.77 -12.54 12.39
N ASN A 59 3.69 -13.30 11.78
CA ASN A 59 5.07 -12.86 11.59
C ASN A 59 5.16 -11.61 10.69
N LYS A 60 4.30 -11.53 9.68
CA LYS A 60 4.19 -10.35 8.81
C LYS A 60 3.67 -9.13 9.56
N ALA A 61 2.65 -9.29 10.40
CA ALA A 61 2.14 -8.24 11.28
C ALA A 61 3.24 -7.77 12.26
N HIS A 62 3.99 -8.70 12.83
CA HIS A 62 5.14 -8.39 13.69
C HIS A 62 6.25 -7.64 12.94
N ASP A 63 6.58 -8.02 11.70
CA ASP A 63 7.56 -7.32 10.87
C ASP A 63 7.16 -5.86 10.62
N TRP A 64 5.88 -5.63 10.28
CA TRP A 64 5.36 -4.28 10.09
C TRP A 64 5.44 -3.44 11.35
N TRP A 65 5.06 -4.02 12.49
CA TRP A 65 5.15 -3.34 13.79
C TRP A 65 6.60 -2.94 14.13
N LYS A 66 7.57 -3.82 13.86
CA LYS A 66 8.99 -3.56 14.09
C LYS A 66 9.51 -2.41 13.23
N LYS A 67 9.01 -2.29 11.99
CA LYS A 67 9.43 -1.29 11.00
C LYS A 67 8.46 -0.11 10.90
N ARG A 68 7.58 0.09 11.89
CA ARG A 68 6.47 1.06 11.79
C ARG A 68 6.95 2.49 11.56
N GLU A 69 7.99 2.91 12.28
CA GLU A 69 8.56 4.27 12.15
C GLU A 69 9.23 4.47 10.79
N GLU A 70 9.99 3.49 10.32
CA GLU A 70 10.65 3.52 9.00
C GLU A 70 9.62 3.52 7.85
N THR A 71 8.53 2.78 8.02
CA THR A 71 7.42 2.70 7.06
C THR A 71 6.63 4.01 7.01
N ALA A 72 6.39 4.64 8.17
CA ALA A 72 5.74 5.95 8.26
C ALA A 72 6.61 7.04 7.63
N ALA A 73 7.89 7.10 7.97
CA ALA A 73 8.84 8.03 7.35
C ALA A 73 8.92 7.87 5.83
N SER A 74 8.91 6.62 5.33
CA SER A 74 8.90 6.33 3.89
C SER A 74 7.61 6.73 3.18
N LEU A 75 6.51 6.90 3.91
CA LEU A 75 5.24 7.39 3.36
C LEU A 75 5.22 8.92 3.29
N GLU A 76 5.88 9.58 4.24
CA GLU A 76 6.00 11.05 4.32
C GLU A 76 7.04 11.63 3.37
N ASP A 77 8.11 10.89 3.05
CA ASP A 77 9.06 11.27 1.99
C ASP A 77 8.35 11.18 0.63
N PRO A 78 8.08 12.31 -0.07
CA PRO A 78 7.57 12.23 -1.42
C PRO A 78 8.61 11.46 -2.24
N PRO A 79 8.23 10.41 -2.98
CA PRO A 79 9.19 9.63 -3.73
C PRO A 79 9.97 10.60 -4.59
N GLN A 80 11.27 10.64 -4.40
CA GLN A 80 12.18 11.39 -5.25
C GLN A 80 12.08 10.72 -6.62
N ILE A 81 11.14 11.18 -7.45
CA ILE A 81 10.99 10.71 -8.82
C ILE A 81 12.21 11.22 -9.56
N LYS A 82 13.30 10.47 -9.46
CA LYS A 82 14.47 10.60 -10.31
C LYS A 82 14.00 10.12 -11.68
N PHE A 83 13.38 11.01 -12.45
CA PHE A 83 13.33 10.84 -13.89
C PHE A 83 14.79 10.81 -14.35
N ALA A 84 15.35 9.61 -14.47
CA ALA A 84 16.60 9.43 -15.18
C ALA A 84 16.29 9.70 -16.65
N THR A 85 16.59 10.92 -17.09
CA THR A 85 16.67 11.31 -18.49
C THR A 85 17.80 10.52 -19.15
N SER A 86 17.58 9.23 -19.43
CA SER A 86 18.44 8.45 -20.30
C SER A 86 17.70 8.19 -21.60
N ARG A 87 18.21 8.79 -22.67
CA ARG A 87 17.74 8.68 -24.04
C ARG A 87 17.68 7.21 -24.46
N GLN A 88 16.50 6.60 -24.55
CA GLN A 88 16.09 5.64 -25.59
C GLN A 88 14.67 5.08 -25.35
N ARG A 89 13.78 5.44 -26.29
CA ARG A 89 12.53 4.77 -26.70
C ARG A 89 12.02 3.61 -25.82
N ILE A 90 10.94 3.80 -25.07
CA ILE A 90 9.68 3.01 -25.17
C ILE A 90 8.53 3.93 -24.73
N HIS A 91 7.53 4.02 -25.60
CA HIS A 91 6.40 4.94 -25.52
C HIS A 91 5.32 4.38 -24.57
N HIS A 92 5.25 4.89 -23.33
CA HIS A 92 4.07 4.71 -22.48
C HIS A 92 3.40 6.06 -22.32
N GLN A 93 2.38 6.32 -23.14
CA GLN A 93 1.45 7.41 -22.94
C GLN A 93 0.70 7.17 -21.63
N LEU A 94 1.04 7.92 -20.58
CA LEU A 94 0.16 8.09 -19.45
C LEU A 94 -0.78 9.25 -19.77
N VAL A 95 -1.96 8.94 -20.31
CA VAL A 95 -3.08 9.90 -20.38
C VAL A 95 -3.54 10.17 -18.96
N VAL A 96 -3.08 11.29 -18.39
CA VAL A 96 -3.65 11.87 -17.18
C VAL A 96 -4.80 12.78 -17.64
N GLN A 97 -6.01 12.24 -17.66
CA GLN A 97 -7.20 13.02 -17.92
C GLN A 97 -7.68 13.64 -16.59
N THR A 98 -7.20 14.85 -16.29
CA THR A 98 -7.72 15.65 -15.18
C THR A 98 -8.87 16.53 -15.66
N LEU A 99 -10.07 16.20 -15.16
CA LEU A 99 -11.24 17.07 -15.17
C LEU A 99 -11.04 18.23 -14.17
N ARG A 100 -10.94 19.47 -14.70
CA ARG A 100 -11.25 20.79 -14.06
C ARG A 100 -10.72 21.86 -15.04
N GLY A 101 -11.49 22.65 -15.77
CA GLY A 101 -12.75 23.33 -15.49
C GLY A 101 -12.48 24.84 -15.44
N LYS A 102 -13.02 25.64 -16.39
CA LYS A 102 -13.32 27.09 -16.20
C LYS A 102 -14.09 27.70 -17.38
N ARG A 103 -14.96 28.65 -16.99
CA ARG A 103 -16.08 29.34 -17.66
C ARG A 103 -15.73 30.22 -18.89
N THR A 104 -16.84 30.67 -19.52
CA THR A 104 -17.13 31.94 -20.25
C THR A 104 -16.81 31.95 -21.76
N LYS A 105 -17.65 32.43 -22.70
CA LYS A 105 -18.82 33.34 -22.72
C LYS A 105 -19.80 33.00 -23.88
N LEU A 106 -21.04 33.49 -23.74
CA LEU A 106 -21.98 33.82 -24.82
C LEU A 106 -21.33 34.69 -25.92
N GLY A 107 -21.76 34.53 -27.17
CA GLY A 107 -21.59 35.55 -28.21
C GLY A 107 -21.77 35.01 -29.62
N GLU A 108 -22.85 35.47 -30.26
CA GLU A 108 -23.28 35.26 -31.65
C GLU A 108 -22.24 35.69 -32.70
N HIS A 109 -22.30 35.10 -33.89
CA HIS A 109 -22.47 35.80 -35.17
C HIS A 109 -22.71 34.80 -36.31
#